data_AF-A0A1G7WD09-F1
#
_entry.id   AF-A0A1G7WD09-F1
#
_cell.length_a   1.000
_cell.length_b   1.000
_cell.length_c   1.000
_cell.angle_alpha   90.00
_cell.angle_beta   90.00
_cell.angle_gamma   90.00
#
_symmetry.space_group_name_H-M   'P 1'
#
loop_
_entity.id
_entity.type
_entity.pdbx_description
1 polymer ?
#
loop_
_entity_poly.entity_id
_entity_poly.type
_entity_poly.pdbx_seq_one_letter_code
_entity_poly.pdbx_strand_id
1 'polypeptide(L)'
;MTDPLRLAFAEVHRSRPRALVSPFGRVHRPGPLHLVPGARTDLGSAPPAPFWAVTADVARIDPGAGVALGVAGPGGSVLLRRAPDGDRWLVEVSGVVVCSAPLPPEPAHRVAVVGNENQVTVLTAPAGSSDEGSWRPLVTEREAVRRVLDLRRADVLAGLRFVVEADGTGTVELADLLAGSFGAAGVRDPQVVTTTDGRPLVRDGRLLLTMTCAGLGFFQQAHWGVWALDPADPGSLEQVGELFSRRDGLVLGDHAGHVVVDEDTGVATVLVSTWGDHDPGRGVHVRAVRTTADVLLGTHVLGTERVDLPTEVSAWDPTLARVGGRWHLGFVECPSFGPPRYEFHPALAATDDPDPLRGLRRVGGDPGRSQTEGTVWQRFGDGWYLLASDGDARTYPVYDAQLRERGLLQAPYGTNIPHPMVVPAAGAWWVVTFDGTPWGDDVLGYGTHGDLVVMRADPPGRPSLRARAGAVRRRLTRGA
;
A
#
# COMPACT_ATOMS: atom_id res chain seq x y z
N MET A 1 -3.53 -25.15 24.49
CA MET A 1 -2.99 -24.95 23.13
C MET A 1 -4.00 -24.12 22.36
N THR A 2 -3.60 -22.99 21.81
CA THR A 2 -4.51 -22.15 21.01
C THR A 2 -4.60 -22.74 19.61
N ASP A 3 -5.83 -23.04 19.17
CA ASP A 3 -6.11 -23.60 17.85
C ASP A 3 -6.81 -22.51 17.03
N PRO A 4 -6.28 -22.10 15.86
CA PRO A 4 -6.86 -21.03 15.05
C PRO A 4 -8.32 -21.33 14.67
N LEU A 5 -8.68 -22.60 14.49
CA LEU A 5 -10.03 -23.01 14.07
C LEU A 5 -11.08 -22.83 15.18
N ARG A 6 -10.65 -22.50 16.40
CA ARG A 6 -11.54 -22.26 17.55
C ARG A 6 -11.68 -20.78 17.90
N LEU A 7 -10.93 -19.91 17.24
CA LEU A 7 -11.03 -18.47 17.41
C LEU A 7 -12.17 -17.92 16.56
N ALA A 8 -13.01 -17.08 17.16
CA ALA A 8 -14.04 -16.32 16.46
C ALA A 8 -13.76 -14.82 16.62
N PHE A 9 -13.65 -14.11 15.52
CA PHE A 9 -13.26 -12.70 15.48
C PHE A 9 -14.47 -11.80 15.23
N ALA A 10 -14.42 -10.58 15.74
CA ALA A 10 -15.34 -9.51 15.43
C ALA A 10 -14.58 -8.21 15.17
N GLU A 11 -15.05 -7.40 14.23
CA GLU A 11 -14.50 -6.07 13.95
C GLU A 11 -14.54 -5.20 15.22
N VAL A 12 -13.40 -4.58 15.54
CA VAL A 12 -13.26 -3.64 16.67
C VAL A 12 -12.80 -2.26 16.21
N HIS A 13 -12.23 -2.17 15.01
CA HIS A 13 -11.78 -0.91 14.44
C HIS A 13 -11.80 -0.96 12.91
N ARG A 14 -12.15 0.19 12.32
CA ARG A 14 -12.06 0.45 10.89
C ARG A 14 -11.66 1.89 10.67
N SER A 15 -10.65 2.12 9.85
CA SER A 15 -10.22 3.45 9.45
C SER A 15 -9.60 3.40 8.07
N ARG A 16 -9.67 4.50 7.31
CA ARG A 16 -8.93 4.64 6.07
C ARG A 16 -7.69 5.51 6.30
N PRO A 17 -6.48 4.93 6.36
CA PRO A 17 -5.25 5.73 6.34
C PRO A 17 -5.16 6.42 4.98
N ARG A 18 -5.27 7.74 4.99
CA ARG A 18 -5.25 8.56 3.79
C ARG A 18 -4.51 9.85 4.04
N ALA A 19 -3.56 10.13 3.16
CA ALA A 19 -2.83 11.39 3.11
C ALA A 19 -2.24 11.52 1.70
N LEU A 20 -2.43 12.67 1.03
CA LEU A 20 -1.77 12.87 -0.26
C LEU A 20 -0.26 12.99 -0.10
N VAL A 21 0.21 13.64 0.97
CA VAL A 21 1.64 13.82 1.28
C VAL A 21 1.98 13.00 2.52
N SER A 22 2.96 12.10 2.40
CA SER A 22 3.45 11.31 3.52
C SER A 22 4.32 12.14 4.49
N PRO A 23 4.65 11.62 5.68
CA PRO A 23 5.59 12.29 6.58
C PRO A 23 7.01 12.44 6.00
N PHE A 24 7.35 11.73 4.92
CA PHE A 24 8.72 11.62 4.40
C PHE A 24 8.98 12.61 3.25
N GLY A 25 10.20 13.17 3.26
CA GLY A 25 10.61 14.17 2.27
C GLY A 25 9.73 15.43 2.28
N ARG A 26 9.01 15.67 3.39
CA ARG A 26 7.99 16.71 3.48
C ARG A 26 8.61 18.11 3.52
N VAL A 27 8.18 18.94 2.59
CA VAL A 27 8.41 20.38 2.57
C VAL A 27 7.10 21.08 2.87
N HIS A 28 7.09 21.92 3.90
CA HIS A 28 5.93 22.74 4.26
C HIS A 28 6.30 24.22 4.22
N ARG A 29 5.46 25.03 3.57
CA ARG A 29 5.53 26.48 3.52
C ARG A 29 4.18 27.03 4.01
N PRO A 30 4.02 27.20 5.34
CA PRO A 30 2.81 27.76 5.90
C PRO A 30 2.74 29.28 5.70
N GLY A 31 1.52 29.80 5.57
CA GLY A 31 1.23 31.23 5.52
C GLY A 31 1.17 31.79 4.10
N PRO A 32 0.82 33.08 3.96
CA PRO A 32 0.64 33.70 2.64
C PRO A 32 1.99 33.74 1.91
N LEU A 33 2.10 32.91 0.88
CA LEU A 33 3.20 32.89 -0.07
C LEU A 33 2.80 33.75 -1.27
N HIS A 34 3.41 34.93 -1.35
CA HIS A 34 3.28 35.81 -2.52
C HIS A 34 4.32 35.43 -3.56
N LEU A 35 3.87 34.87 -4.68
CA LEU A 35 4.75 34.50 -5.77
C LEU A 35 4.95 35.69 -6.72
N VAL A 36 6.20 35.93 -7.08
CA VAL A 36 6.58 36.98 -8.03
C VAL A 36 6.65 36.39 -9.44
N PRO A 37 6.01 37.00 -10.45
CA PRO A 37 6.07 36.52 -11.82
C PRO A 37 7.51 36.40 -12.35
N GLY A 38 7.77 35.33 -13.12
CA GLY A 38 9.06 35.06 -13.75
C GLY A 38 10.09 34.39 -12.83
N ALA A 39 9.75 34.13 -11.56
CA ALA A 39 10.61 33.41 -10.63
C ALA A 39 10.12 31.95 -10.45
N ARG A 40 11.05 31.00 -10.61
CA ARG A 40 10.90 29.63 -10.11
C ARG A 40 11.46 29.57 -8.70
N THR A 41 10.64 29.11 -7.76
CA THR A 41 11.06 28.82 -6.39
C THR A 41 11.32 27.33 -6.25
N ASP A 42 12.53 26.99 -5.84
CA ASP A 42 12.91 25.64 -5.44
C ASP A 42 12.47 25.39 -4.00
N LEU A 43 11.69 24.33 -3.80
CA LEU A 43 11.11 23.99 -2.51
C LEU A 43 11.93 22.92 -1.78
N GLY A 44 12.74 22.14 -2.50
CA GLY A 44 13.52 21.04 -1.96
C GLY A 44 13.55 19.83 -2.90
N SER A 45 14.33 18.81 -2.53
CA SER A 45 14.44 17.57 -3.31
C SER A 45 13.13 16.78 -3.33
N ALA A 46 12.80 16.23 -4.51
CA ALA A 46 11.75 15.23 -4.64
C ALA A 46 12.21 13.88 -4.05
N PRO A 47 11.30 12.95 -3.73
CA PRO A 47 11.66 11.63 -3.23
C PRO A 47 12.47 10.82 -4.26
N PRO A 48 13.29 9.86 -3.81
CA PRO A 48 14.13 9.03 -4.67
C PRO A 48 13.33 7.94 -5.43
N ALA A 49 12.01 8.11 -5.55
CA ALA A 49 11.07 7.18 -6.14
C ALA A 49 9.95 7.96 -6.84
N PRO A 50 9.25 7.39 -7.83
CA PRO A 50 8.24 8.08 -8.62
C PRO A 50 6.88 8.22 -7.89
N PHE A 51 6.92 8.58 -6.60
CA PHE A 51 5.75 8.67 -5.73
C PHE A 51 5.83 9.96 -4.94
N TRP A 52 5.19 11.01 -5.45
CA TRP A 52 5.27 12.35 -4.88
C TRP A 52 3.94 13.08 -4.99
N ALA A 53 3.73 14.07 -4.14
CA ALA A 53 2.57 14.93 -4.16
C ALA A 53 2.97 16.38 -3.87
N VAL A 54 2.30 17.31 -4.53
CA VAL A 54 2.33 18.74 -4.21
C VAL A 54 0.88 19.20 -4.03
N THR A 55 0.57 19.80 -2.89
CA THR A 55 -0.72 20.42 -2.57
C THR A 55 -0.53 21.90 -2.29
N ALA A 56 -1.51 22.70 -2.69
CA ALA A 56 -1.52 24.13 -2.45
C ALA A 56 -2.94 24.58 -2.06
N ASP A 57 -3.05 25.44 -1.05
CA ASP A 57 -4.27 26.19 -0.77
C ASP A 57 -4.18 27.53 -1.50
N VAL A 58 -4.95 27.66 -2.58
CA VAL A 58 -4.97 28.85 -3.43
C VAL A 58 -5.91 29.87 -2.80
N ALA A 59 -5.35 30.95 -2.28
CA ALA A 59 -6.13 32.04 -1.70
C ALA A 59 -6.62 33.02 -2.78
N ARG A 60 -5.71 33.40 -3.69
CA ARG A 60 -6.01 34.32 -4.80
C ARG A 60 -5.04 34.13 -5.95
N ILE A 61 -5.57 34.23 -7.18
CA ILE A 61 -4.76 34.41 -8.38
C ILE A 61 -5.38 35.56 -9.17
N ASP A 62 -4.63 36.65 -9.32
CA ASP A 62 -5.10 37.83 -10.04
C ASP A 62 -5.34 37.52 -11.53
N PRO A 63 -6.24 38.26 -12.21
CA PRO A 63 -6.39 38.15 -13.66
C PRO A 63 -5.06 38.32 -14.40
N GLY A 64 -4.75 37.42 -15.34
CA GLY A 64 -3.50 37.45 -16.10
C GLY A 64 -2.26 37.02 -15.32
N ALA A 65 -2.41 36.48 -14.10
CA ALA A 65 -1.37 35.72 -13.40
C ALA A 65 -1.57 34.22 -13.59
N GLY A 66 -0.49 33.48 -13.79
CA GLY A 66 -0.49 32.02 -13.78
C GLY A 66 0.40 31.48 -12.66
N VAL A 67 0.11 30.24 -12.30
CA VAL A 67 0.86 29.49 -11.30
C VAL A 67 1.14 28.10 -11.85
N ALA A 68 2.35 27.59 -11.62
CA ALA A 68 2.68 26.20 -11.85
C ALA A 68 3.30 25.58 -10.60
N LEU A 69 2.92 24.34 -10.30
CA LEU A 69 3.44 23.58 -9.17
C LEU A 69 3.68 22.12 -9.56
N GLY A 70 4.70 21.48 -9.00
CA GLY A 70 5.04 20.09 -9.34
C GLY A 70 6.52 19.77 -9.10
N VAL A 71 7.10 18.96 -9.99
CA VAL A 71 8.52 18.59 -9.94
C VAL A 71 9.26 18.97 -11.22
N ALA A 72 10.52 19.39 -11.09
CA ALA A 72 11.38 19.69 -12.22
C ALA A 72 12.85 19.37 -11.91
N GLY A 73 13.61 18.99 -12.94
CA GLY A 73 15.04 18.73 -12.86
C GLY A 73 15.68 18.63 -14.24
N PRO A 74 16.99 18.34 -14.32
CA PRO A 74 17.71 18.20 -15.59
C PRO A 74 17.14 17.10 -16.51
N GLY A 75 16.56 16.05 -15.92
CA GLY A 75 15.95 14.93 -16.66
C GLY A 75 14.54 15.19 -17.18
N GLY A 76 13.89 16.29 -16.81
CA GLY A 76 12.52 16.61 -17.21
C GLY A 76 11.69 17.28 -16.11
N SER A 77 10.42 17.53 -16.38
CA SER A 77 9.49 18.12 -15.43
C SER A 77 8.07 17.56 -15.54
N VAL A 78 7.32 17.64 -14.45
CA VAL A 78 5.87 17.41 -14.39
C VAL A 78 5.27 18.56 -13.60
N LEU A 79 4.53 19.43 -14.26
CA LEU A 79 3.96 20.64 -13.69
C LEU A 79 2.45 20.67 -13.91
N LEU A 80 1.72 21.05 -12.86
CA LEU A 80 0.34 21.50 -12.97
C LEU A 80 0.34 23.02 -13.12
N ARG A 81 -0.07 23.52 -14.27
CA ARG A 81 -0.07 24.96 -14.62
C ARG A 81 -1.49 25.48 -14.78
N ARG A 82 -1.79 26.67 -14.25
CA ARG A 82 -3.05 27.36 -14.59
C ARG A 82 -2.99 27.84 -16.04
N ALA A 83 -4.00 27.50 -16.84
CA ALA A 83 -4.07 27.89 -18.23
C ALA A 83 -4.13 29.42 -18.40
N PRO A 84 -3.58 29.98 -19.50
CA PRO A 84 -3.62 31.42 -19.75
C PRO A 84 -5.03 32.01 -19.90
N ASP A 85 -5.99 31.17 -20.33
CA ASP A 85 -7.41 31.54 -20.40
C ASP A 85 -8.05 31.70 -19.01
N GLY A 86 -7.40 31.19 -17.96
CA GLY A 86 -7.81 31.33 -16.57
C GLY A 86 -8.85 30.31 -16.12
N ASP A 87 -9.27 29.37 -16.98
CA ASP A 87 -10.44 28.49 -16.75
C ASP A 87 -10.10 27.02 -16.48
N ARG A 88 -8.83 26.63 -16.66
CA ARG A 88 -8.39 25.24 -16.53
C ARG A 88 -7.04 25.10 -15.86
N TRP A 89 -6.81 23.90 -15.34
CA TRP A 89 -5.49 23.38 -15.02
C TRP A 89 -4.95 22.55 -16.18
N LEU A 90 -3.67 22.70 -16.50
CA LEU A 90 -2.94 21.95 -17.52
C LEU A 90 -1.88 21.09 -16.85
N VAL A 91 -1.81 19.82 -17.19
CA VAL A 91 -0.68 18.96 -16.81
C VAL A 91 0.33 19.02 -17.94
N GLU A 92 1.51 19.53 -17.63
CA GLU A 92 2.63 19.69 -18.56
C GLU A 92 3.77 18.75 -18.15
N VAL A 93 4.22 17.92 -19.08
CA VAL A 93 5.38 17.05 -18.92
C VAL A 93 6.47 17.53 -19.86
N SER A 94 7.58 18.03 -19.31
CA SER A 94 8.74 18.54 -20.08
C SER A 94 8.34 19.46 -21.25
N GLY A 95 7.44 20.42 -21.02
CA GLY A 95 6.96 21.36 -22.05
C GLY A 95 5.76 20.88 -22.88
N VAL A 96 5.33 19.62 -22.73
CA VAL A 96 4.21 19.03 -23.49
C VAL A 96 2.97 18.97 -22.59
N VAL A 97 1.89 19.62 -23.00
CA VAL A 97 0.59 19.45 -22.32
C VAL A 97 0.03 18.07 -22.63
N VAL A 98 -0.14 17.24 -21.60
CA VAL A 98 -0.60 15.85 -21.73
C VAL A 98 -2.08 15.68 -21.40
N CYS A 99 -2.63 16.50 -20.50
CA CYS A 99 -4.06 16.54 -20.20
C CYS A 99 -4.44 17.87 -19.53
N SER A 100 -5.74 18.10 -19.32
CA SER A 100 -6.26 19.28 -18.63
C SER A 100 -7.43 18.92 -17.71
N ALA A 101 -7.62 19.69 -16.64
CA ALA A 101 -8.75 19.61 -15.74
C ALA A 101 -9.49 20.96 -15.65
N PRO A 102 -10.81 20.98 -15.39
CA PRO A 102 -11.53 22.20 -15.11
C PRO A 102 -11.04 22.84 -13.79
N LEU A 103 -11.13 24.16 -13.70
CA LEU A 103 -10.99 24.85 -12.41
C LEU A 103 -12.27 24.67 -11.56
N PRO A 104 -12.14 24.59 -10.22
CA PRO A 104 -13.29 24.76 -9.34
C PRO A 104 -13.96 26.13 -9.56
N PRO A 105 -15.28 26.23 -9.42
CA PRO A 105 -15.98 27.50 -9.55
C PRO A 105 -15.61 28.49 -8.44
N GLU A 106 -15.14 28.00 -7.29
CA GLU A 106 -14.72 28.82 -6.16
C GLU A 106 -13.33 29.44 -6.40
N PRO A 107 -13.17 30.77 -6.25
CA PRO A 107 -11.88 31.44 -6.39
C PRO A 107 -10.81 30.92 -5.43
N ALA A 108 -11.21 30.60 -4.20
CA ALA A 108 -10.36 29.97 -3.20
C ALA A 108 -10.64 28.47 -3.17
N HIS A 109 -9.59 27.66 -3.30
CA HIS A 109 -9.69 26.20 -3.31
C HIS A 109 -8.32 25.58 -3.02
N ARG A 110 -8.33 24.30 -2.63
CA ARG A 110 -7.12 23.50 -2.56
C ARG A 110 -6.95 22.74 -3.87
N VAL A 111 -5.72 22.67 -4.37
CA VAL A 111 -5.35 21.88 -5.55
C VAL A 111 -4.20 20.95 -5.22
N ALA A 112 -4.17 19.77 -5.83
CA ALA A 112 -3.05 18.85 -5.74
C ALA A 112 -2.67 18.32 -7.12
N VAL A 113 -1.37 18.08 -7.30
CA VAL A 113 -0.80 17.27 -8.38
C VAL A 113 0.03 16.17 -7.76
N VAL A 114 -0.26 14.93 -8.17
CA VAL A 114 0.32 13.72 -7.59
C VAL A 114 0.93 12.89 -8.69
N GLY A 115 2.17 12.47 -8.51
CA GLY A 115 2.84 11.47 -9.33
C GLY A 115 2.81 10.11 -8.63
N ASN A 116 2.23 9.10 -9.26
CA ASN A 116 2.34 7.70 -8.86
C ASN A 116 2.85 6.89 -10.05
N GLU A 117 4.10 6.43 -9.99
CA GLU A 117 4.80 5.87 -11.15
C GLU A 117 4.85 6.89 -12.30
N ASN A 118 4.31 6.56 -13.47
CA ASN A 118 4.20 7.42 -14.65
C ASN A 118 2.78 7.98 -14.79
N GLN A 119 1.98 7.90 -13.73
CA GLN A 119 0.65 8.48 -13.71
C GLN A 119 0.65 9.80 -12.96
N VAL A 120 0.02 10.81 -13.54
CA VAL A 120 -0.20 12.11 -12.91
C VAL A 120 -1.68 12.32 -12.69
N THR A 121 -2.04 12.66 -11.46
CA THR A 121 -3.43 12.91 -11.06
C THR A 121 -3.56 14.30 -10.48
N VAL A 122 -4.61 15.02 -10.91
CA VAL A 122 -4.98 16.33 -10.36
C VAL A 122 -6.19 16.16 -9.46
N LEU A 123 -6.14 16.75 -8.27
CA LEU A 123 -7.24 16.74 -7.31
C LEU A 123 -7.59 18.15 -6.84
N THR A 124 -8.81 18.33 -6.37
CA THR A 124 -9.28 19.56 -5.74
C THR A 124 -10.00 19.29 -4.43
N ALA A 125 -9.97 20.25 -3.51
CA ALA A 125 -10.79 20.25 -2.31
C ALA A 125 -11.24 21.68 -1.97
N PRO A 126 -12.27 21.87 -1.13
CA PRO A 126 -12.63 23.19 -0.62
C PRO A 126 -11.45 23.85 0.11
N ALA A 127 -11.31 25.17 -0.03
CA ALA A 127 -10.31 25.96 0.69
C ALA A 127 -10.38 25.74 2.21
N GLY A 128 -9.22 25.70 2.89
CA GLY A 128 -9.14 25.53 4.34
C GLY A 128 -9.64 24.18 4.88
N SER A 129 -10.08 23.24 4.04
CA SER A 129 -10.45 21.90 4.48
C SER A 129 -9.22 21.18 5.04
N SER A 130 -9.32 20.66 6.27
CA SER A 130 -8.31 19.77 6.88
C SER A 130 -8.66 18.29 6.70
N ASP A 131 -9.83 17.98 6.17
CA ASP A 131 -10.28 16.61 5.95
C ASP A 131 -9.65 16.04 4.66
N GLU A 132 -8.75 15.08 4.79
CA GLU A 132 -8.19 14.34 3.65
C GLU A 132 -9.29 13.61 2.86
N GLY A 133 -10.45 13.33 3.47
CA GLY A 133 -11.67 12.85 2.83
C GLY A 133 -12.18 13.74 1.69
N SER A 134 -11.94 15.05 1.79
CA SER A 134 -12.55 16.07 0.93
C SER A 134 -11.94 16.21 -0.47
N TRP A 135 -10.77 15.61 -0.72
CA TRP A 135 -10.16 15.63 -2.06
C TRP A 135 -11.04 14.88 -3.06
N ARG A 136 -11.16 15.47 -4.25
CA ARG A 136 -11.86 14.92 -5.41
C ARG A 136 -10.91 14.87 -6.60
N PRO A 137 -10.72 13.72 -7.25
CA PRO A 137 -9.93 13.64 -8.47
C PRO A 137 -10.65 14.39 -9.60
N LEU A 138 -9.89 15.10 -10.44
CA LEU A 138 -10.40 15.83 -11.59
C LEU A 138 -9.99 15.18 -12.91
N VAL A 139 -8.73 14.76 -13.00
CA VAL A 139 -8.17 14.07 -14.16
C VAL A 139 -7.01 13.18 -13.72
N THR A 140 -6.81 12.09 -14.45
CA THR A 140 -5.63 11.24 -14.32
C THR A 140 -5.12 10.88 -15.71
N GLU A 141 -3.80 10.88 -15.90
CA GLU A 141 -3.17 10.56 -17.18
C GLU A 141 -1.84 9.82 -16.95
N ARG A 142 -1.67 8.69 -17.64
CA ARG A 142 -0.48 7.83 -17.54
C ARG A 142 0.20 7.60 -18.88
N GLU A 143 -0.60 7.37 -19.91
CA GLU A 143 -0.14 6.95 -21.23
C GLU A 143 0.54 8.08 -21.98
N ALA A 144 0.02 9.30 -21.89
CA ALA A 144 0.69 10.47 -22.43
C ALA A 144 1.93 10.85 -21.62
N VAL A 145 1.88 10.75 -20.28
CA VAL A 145 3.04 11.02 -19.41
C VAL A 145 4.21 10.08 -19.75
N ARG A 146 3.99 8.76 -19.72
CA ARG A 146 5.06 7.76 -19.97
C ARG A 146 5.67 7.83 -21.37
N ARG A 147 4.97 8.42 -22.34
CA ARG A 147 5.49 8.65 -23.70
C ARG A 147 6.47 9.81 -23.77
N VAL A 148 6.38 10.76 -22.84
CA VAL A 148 7.25 11.94 -22.77
C VAL A 148 8.39 11.73 -21.77
N LEU A 149 8.09 11.18 -20.60
CA LEU A 149 9.04 11.02 -19.51
C LEU A 149 8.75 9.74 -18.73
N ASP A 150 9.75 8.87 -18.57
CA ASP A 150 9.68 7.73 -17.66
C ASP A 150 10.24 8.12 -16.29
N LEU A 151 9.33 8.48 -15.37
CA LEU A 151 9.61 8.89 -14.00
C LEU A 151 10.25 7.79 -13.17
N ARG A 152 10.21 6.52 -13.60
CA ARG A 152 10.81 5.40 -12.86
C ARG A 152 12.33 5.33 -13.03
N ARG A 153 12.90 6.04 -14.02
CA ARG A 153 14.33 5.97 -14.27
C ARG A 153 15.12 6.70 -13.19
N ALA A 154 16.18 6.05 -12.70
CA ALA A 154 17.01 6.62 -11.63
C ALA A 154 17.70 7.94 -12.01
N ASP A 155 18.08 8.12 -13.28
CA ASP A 155 18.70 9.36 -13.77
C ASP A 155 17.71 10.54 -13.83
N VAL A 156 16.45 10.27 -14.13
CA VAL A 156 15.37 11.26 -14.03
C VAL A 156 15.15 11.64 -12.57
N LEU A 157 14.93 10.66 -11.69
CA LEU A 157 14.62 10.87 -10.28
C LEU A 157 15.71 11.64 -9.51
N ALA A 158 16.99 11.34 -9.76
CA ALA A 158 18.12 11.89 -9.00
C ALA A 158 18.21 13.43 -9.02
N GLY A 159 17.63 14.08 -10.03
CA GLY A 159 17.66 15.52 -10.19
C GLY A 159 16.34 16.23 -9.95
N LEU A 160 15.25 15.52 -9.65
CA LEU A 160 13.94 16.13 -9.46
C LEU A 160 13.87 16.92 -8.15
N ARG A 161 13.29 18.10 -8.24
CA ARG A 161 13.01 18.99 -7.11
C ARG A 161 11.57 19.45 -7.17
N PHE A 162 10.97 19.66 -6.01
CA PHE A 162 9.69 20.34 -5.91
C PHE A 162 9.85 21.81 -6.31
N VAL A 163 8.96 22.29 -7.16
CA VAL A 163 9.01 23.66 -7.66
C VAL A 163 7.64 24.32 -7.64
N VAL A 164 7.65 25.63 -7.44
CA VAL A 164 6.50 26.50 -7.67
C VAL A 164 6.94 27.71 -8.50
N GLU A 165 6.14 28.08 -9.49
CA GLU A 165 6.40 29.16 -10.43
C GLU A 165 5.18 30.07 -10.48
N ALA A 166 5.42 31.37 -10.61
CA ALA A 166 4.41 32.31 -11.07
C ALA A 166 4.82 32.91 -12.41
N ASP A 167 3.85 33.15 -13.28
CA ASP A 167 4.02 33.83 -14.56
C ASP A 167 2.93 34.90 -14.76
N GLY A 168 3.05 35.65 -15.86
CA GLY A 168 2.10 36.71 -16.19
C GLY A 168 2.39 38.05 -15.52
N THR A 169 1.34 38.85 -15.28
CA THR A 169 1.46 40.26 -14.85
C THR A 169 0.81 40.59 -13.52
N GLY A 170 0.08 39.64 -12.91
CA GLY A 170 -0.58 39.80 -11.61
C GLY A 170 0.13 39.05 -10.48
N THR A 171 -0.50 39.03 -9.30
CA THR A 171 0.01 38.30 -8.11
C THR A 171 -0.69 36.96 -7.91
N VAL A 172 0.06 35.99 -7.39
CA VAL A 172 -0.47 34.72 -6.88
C VAL A 172 -0.22 34.68 -5.38
N GLU A 173 -1.27 34.33 -4.62
CA GLU A 173 -1.21 34.13 -3.19
C GLU A 173 -1.65 32.70 -2.85
N LEU A 174 -0.75 31.94 -2.24
CA LEU A 174 -1.04 30.64 -1.65
C LEU A 174 -1.09 30.77 -0.14
N ALA A 175 -2.14 30.26 0.51
CA ALA A 175 -2.27 30.28 1.97
C ALA A 175 -1.46 29.16 2.64
N ASP A 176 -1.25 28.07 1.91
CA ASP A 176 -0.44 26.93 2.35
C ASP A 176 0.13 26.20 1.13
N LEU A 177 1.33 25.64 1.28
CA LEU A 177 1.93 24.79 0.26
C LEU A 177 2.69 23.64 0.90
N LEU A 178 2.37 22.42 0.45
CA LEU A 178 2.94 21.20 0.94
C LEU A 178 3.42 20.31 -0.19
N ALA A 179 4.62 19.75 -0.06
CA ALA A 179 5.15 18.77 -1.00
C ALA A 179 5.86 17.64 -0.26
N GLY A 180 5.94 16.46 -0.85
CA GLY A 180 6.67 15.33 -0.29
C GLY A 180 6.42 14.02 -1.03
N SER A 181 6.86 12.90 -0.45
CA SER A 181 6.44 11.58 -0.91
C SER A 181 4.91 11.47 -0.92
N PHE A 182 4.35 10.71 -1.85
CA PHE A 182 2.93 10.40 -1.81
C PHE A 182 2.63 9.49 -0.61
N GLY A 183 1.57 9.77 0.14
CA GLY A 183 1.15 8.97 1.30
C GLY A 183 0.36 7.73 0.92
N ALA A 184 -0.97 7.82 0.91
CA ALA A 184 -1.84 6.72 0.52
C ALA A 184 -3.26 7.22 0.24
N ALA A 185 -3.99 6.55 -0.65
CA ALA A 185 -5.44 6.66 -0.79
C ALA A 185 -6.21 5.70 0.14
N GLY A 186 -5.50 4.71 0.68
CA GLY A 186 -5.95 3.61 1.51
C GLY A 186 -4.80 2.62 1.73
N VAL A 187 -4.99 1.59 2.55
CA VAL A 187 -3.98 0.54 2.77
C VAL A 187 -4.53 -0.85 2.50
N ARG A 188 -3.69 -1.74 1.97
CA ARG A 188 -4.03 -3.13 1.65
C ARG A 188 -2.93 -4.08 2.09
N ASP A 189 -3.23 -5.37 1.99
CA ASP A 189 -2.25 -6.46 2.03
C ASP A 189 -1.33 -6.44 3.28
N PRO A 190 -1.88 -6.31 4.51
CA PRO A 190 -1.05 -6.25 5.71
C PRO A 190 -0.26 -7.53 5.93
N GLN A 191 1.02 -7.35 6.26
CA GLN A 191 1.92 -8.39 6.74
C GLN A 191 2.68 -7.84 7.94
N VAL A 192 2.59 -8.51 9.09
CA VAL A 192 3.37 -8.13 10.27
C VAL A 192 4.85 -8.42 9.99
N VAL A 193 5.72 -7.50 10.39
CA VAL A 193 7.17 -7.76 10.37
C VAL A 193 7.46 -8.82 11.44
N THR A 194 8.12 -9.90 11.08
CA THR A 194 8.37 -11.00 12.02
C THR A 194 9.84 -11.24 12.28
N THR A 195 10.13 -11.91 13.39
CA THR A 195 11.42 -12.53 13.64
C THR A 195 11.53 -13.86 12.92
N THR A 196 12.72 -14.45 12.85
CA THR A 196 12.93 -15.75 12.17
C THR A 196 12.10 -16.89 12.76
N ASP A 197 11.76 -16.84 14.05
CA ASP A 197 10.88 -17.78 14.75
C ASP A 197 9.38 -17.43 14.68
N GLY A 198 9.03 -16.42 13.87
CA GLY A 198 7.65 -15.97 13.59
C GLY A 198 6.99 -15.17 14.70
N ARG A 199 7.75 -14.67 15.67
CA ARG A 199 7.20 -13.69 16.63
C ARG A 199 6.98 -12.37 15.88
N PRO A 200 5.86 -11.68 16.13
CA PRO A 200 5.67 -10.31 15.68
C PRO A 200 6.77 -9.41 16.22
N LEU A 201 7.33 -8.57 15.36
CA LEU A 201 8.27 -7.55 15.79
C LEU A 201 7.51 -6.39 16.41
N VAL A 202 7.82 -6.10 17.68
CA VAL A 202 7.26 -4.99 18.44
C VAL A 202 8.38 -4.03 18.78
N ARG A 203 8.25 -2.77 18.39
CA ARG A 203 9.20 -1.69 18.69
C ARG A 203 8.46 -0.57 19.41
N ASP A 204 8.98 -0.13 20.55
CA ASP A 204 8.35 0.90 21.39
C ASP A 204 6.88 0.63 21.73
N GLY A 205 6.56 -0.65 21.97
CA GLY A 205 5.21 -1.11 22.28
C GLY A 205 4.26 -1.21 21.09
N ARG A 206 4.71 -0.87 19.88
CA ARG A 206 3.90 -0.90 18.64
C ARG A 206 4.26 -2.08 17.75
N LEU A 207 3.24 -2.71 17.16
CA LEU A 207 3.39 -3.74 16.14
C LEU A 207 3.88 -3.10 14.84
N LEU A 208 4.97 -3.61 14.29
CA LEU A 208 5.42 -3.21 12.96
C LEU A 208 4.79 -4.11 11.90
N LEU A 209 4.25 -3.48 10.86
CA LEU A 209 3.65 -4.16 9.72
C LEU A 209 3.99 -3.43 8.43
N THR A 210 4.09 -4.18 7.36
CA THR A 210 4.14 -3.65 6.01
C THR A 210 2.76 -3.71 5.38
N MET A 211 2.38 -2.68 4.64
CA MET A 211 1.12 -2.61 3.90
C MET A 211 1.35 -1.96 2.55
N THR A 212 0.61 -2.42 1.55
CA THR A 212 0.46 -1.71 0.29
C THR A 212 -0.22 -0.37 0.57
N CYS A 213 0.45 0.73 0.24
CA CYS A 213 -0.12 2.07 0.22
C CYS A 213 -0.80 2.27 -1.14
N ALA A 214 -2.13 2.27 -1.14
CA ALA A 214 -2.93 2.38 -2.35
C ALA A 214 -2.62 3.70 -3.08
N GLY A 215 -2.35 3.58 -4.38
CA GLY A 215 -2.14 4.70 -5.27
C GLY A 215 -3.44 5.33 -5.76
N LEU A 216 -3.29 6.30 -6.66
CA LEU A 216 -4.39 6.91 -7.40
C LEU A 216 -4.69 6.21 -8.74
N GLY A 217 -4.45 4.90 -8.82
CA GLY A 217 -4.63 4.11 -10.05
C GLY A 217 -4.50 2.61 -9.77
N PHE A 218 -4.14 1.84 -10.80
CA PHE A 218 -4.03 0.38 -10.74
C PHE A 218 -2.81 -0.07 -9.91
N PHE A 219 -2.45 -1.37 -9.99
CA PHE A 219 -1.37 -1.93 -9.16
C PHE A 219 -0.05 -1.15 -9.29
N GLN A 220 0.38 -0.73 -10.49
CA GLN A 220 1.65 -0.02 -10.67
C GLN A 220 1.71 1.34 -9.95
N GLN A 221 0.56 1.92 -9.61
CA GLN A 221 0.46 3.23 -8.94
C GLN A 221 0.48 3.12 -7.41
N ALA A 222 0.44 1.92 -6.83
CA ALA A 222 0.64 1.73 -5.41
C ALA A 222 2.13 1.59 -5.05
N HIS A 223 2.45 1.74 -3.77
CA HIS A 223 3.78 1.47 -3.24
C HIS A 223 3.69 0.77 -1.88
N TRP A 224 4.82 0.55 -1.21
CA TRP A 224 4.88 -0.24 0.01
C TRP A 224 5.34 0.61 1.19
N GLY A 225 4.58 0.57 2.28
CA GLY A 225 4.85 1.35 3.50
C GLY A 225 5.11 0.44 4.69
N VAL A 226 5.93 0.92 5.62
CA VAL A 226 6.09 0.36 6.96
C VAL A 226 5.26 1.19 7.92
N TRP A 227 4.50 0.52 8.76
CA TRP A 227 3.55 1.13 9.68
C TRP A 227 3.75 0.61 11.09
N ALA A 228 3.50 1.46 12.07
CA ALA A 228 3.48 1.12 13.48
C ALA A 228 2.03 1.23 13.99
N LEU A 229 1.48 0.11 14.45
CA LEU A 229 0.14 0.00 15.01
C LEU A 229 0.21 -0.17 16.53
N ASP A 230 -0.50 0.66 17.28
CA ASP A 230 -0.61 0.50 18.73
C ASP A 230 -1.58 -0.64 19.08
N PRO A 231 -1.14 -1.72 19.76
CA PRO A 231 -2.03 -2.79 20.20
C PRO A 231 -3.05 -2.33 21.26
N ALA A 232 -2.79 -1.25 22.00
CA ALA A 232 -3.71 -0.71 22.99
C ALA A 232 -4.77 0.20 22.36
N ASP A 233 -4.47 0.82 21.22
CA ASP A 233 -5.36 1.68 20.45
C ASP A 233 -5.27 1.34 18.94
N PRO A 234 -6.15 0.48 18.40
CA PRO A 234 -6.11 0.10 16.99
C PRO A 234 -6.36 1.28 16.02
N GLY A 235 -6.79 2.45 16.52
CA GLY A 235 -6.88 3.69 15.75
C GLY A 235 -5.56 4.44 15.62
N SER A 236 -4.58 4.16 16.48
CA SER A 236 -3.25 4.77 16.43
C SER A 236 -2.34 3.99 15.47
N LEU A 237 -2.47 4.31 14.18
CA LEU A 237 -1.64 3.82 13.09
C LEU A 237 -0.75 4.95 12.56
N GLU A 238 0.55 4.73 12.49
CA GLU A 238 1.53 5.70 11.99
C GLU A 238 2.37 5.09 10.87
N GLN A 239 2.54 5.80 9.75
CA GLN A 239 3.50 5.41 8.72
C GLN A 239 4.90 5.79 9.19
N VAL A 240 5.79 4.79 9.33
CA VAL A 240 7.14 4.96 9.87
C VAL A 240 8.23 4.72 8.82
N GLY A 241 7.89 4.14 7.66
CA GLY A 241 8.80 4.02 6.54
C GLY A 241 8.13 3.80 5.19
N GLU A 242 8.95 3.88 4.14
CA GLU A 242 8.59 3.66 2.73
C GLU A 242 9.64 2.75 2.08
N LEU A 243 9.17 1.72 1.39
CA LEU A 243 10.02 0.74 0.72
C LEU A 243 9.74 0.76 -0.79
N PHE A 244 10.80 1.02 -1.55
CA PHE A 244 10.80 0.95 -3.01
C PHE A 244 11.83 -0.06 -3.48
N SER A 245 11.61 -0.61 -4.67
CA SER A 245 12.53 -1.56 -5.30
C SER A 245 13.31 -0.90 -6.42
N ARG A 246 14.61 -1.19 -6.50
CA ARG A 246 15.44 -0.97 -7.68
C ARG A 246 15.68 -2.30 -8.36
N ARG A 247 15.16 -2.44 -9.57
CA ARG A 247 15.36 -3.62 -10.42
C ARG A 247 15.25 -3.25 -11.89
N ASP A 248 15.96 -3.98 -12.73
CA ASP A 248 15.84 -3.89 -14.18
C ASP A 248 16.03 -2.46 -14.73
N GLY A 249 16.88 -1.66 -14.04
CA GLY A 249 17.17 -0.26 -14.38
C GLY A 249 16.14 0.78 -13.89
N LEU A 250 15.09 0.35 -13.18
CA LEU A 250 13.98 1.19 -12.73
C LEU A 250 13.89 1.25 -11.20
N VAL A 251 13.22 2.29 -10.70
CA VAL A 251 12.73 2.42 -9.32
C VAL A 251 11.21 2.25 -9.32
N LEU A 252 10.71 1.32 -8.52
CA LEU A 252 9.35 0.81 -8.60
C LEU A 252 8.70 0.71 -7.21
N GLY A 253 7.39 0.95 -7.16
CA GLY A 253 6.55 0.70 -5.99
C GLY A 253 6.13 -0.76 -5.89
N ASP A 254 7.08 -1.69 -5.88
CA ASP A 254 6.78 -3.11 -5.70
C ASP A 254 6.14 -3.36 -4.31
N HIS A 255 5.10 -4.18 -4.30
CA HIS A 255 4.29 -4.60 -3.14
C HIS A 255 3.55 -5.88 -3.56
N ALA A 256 2.74 -6.55 -2.75
CA ALA A 256 2.93 -6.67 -1.30
C ALA A 256 4.05 -7.67 -1.01
N GLY A 257 4.42 -7.81 0.27
CA GLY A 257 5.56 -8.61 0.67
C GLY A 257 5.65 -8.81 2.17
N HIS A 258 6.80 -9.31 2.64
CA HIS A 258 7.05 -9.57 4.05
C HIS A 258 8.51 -9.24 4.40
N VAL A 259 8.72 -8.66 5.58
CA VAL A 259 10.03 -8.42 6.17
C VAL A 259 10.25 -9.35 7.35
N VAL A 260 11.31 -10.15 7.29
CA VAL A 260 11.75 -11.03 8.38
C VAL A 260 13.07 -10.51 8.94
N VAL A 261 13.12 -10.23 10.23
CA VAL A 261 14.32 -9.74 10.93
C VAL A 261 14.96 -10.87 11.73
N ASP A 262 16.22 -11.11 11.46
CA ASP A 262 17.07 -11.93 12.31
C ASP A 262 17.69 -11.06 13.40
N GLU A 263 17.09 -11.11 14.60
CA GLU A 263 17.56 -10.34 15.76
C GLU A 263 18.97 -10.77 16.22
N ASP A 264 19.38 -12.01 15.94
CA ASP A 264 20.69 -12.52 16.35
C ASP A 264 21.81 -11.96 15.46
N THR A 265 21.52 -11.74 14.17
CA THR A 265 22.51 -11.26 13.19
C THR A 265 22.32 -9.80 12.76
N GLY A 266 21.17 -9.21 13.06
CA GLY A 266 20.76 -7.88 12.59
C GLY A 266 20.40 -7.83 11.10
N VAL A 267 20.25 -9.00 10.44
CA VAL A 267 19.92 -9.07 9.01
C VAL A 267 18.41 -9.08 8.80
N ALA A 268 17.91 -8.14 8.01
CA ALA A 268 16.54 -8.16 7.48
C ALA A 268 16.52 -8.88 6.12
N THR A 269 15.58 -9.80 5.95
CA THR A 269 15.20 -10.39 4.66
C THR A 269 13.90 -9.75 4.22
N VAL A 270 13.95 -8.98 3.14
CA VAL A 270 12.79 -8.30 2.55
C VAL A 270 12.37 -9.08 1.32
N LEU A 271 11.14 -9.59 1.29
CA LEU A 271 10.52 -10.24 0.14
C LEU A 271 9.39 -9.36 -0.40
N VAL A 272 9.26 -9.24 -1.72
CA VAL A 272 8.26 -8.37 -2.34
C VAL A 272 7.82 -8.90 -3.70
N SER A 273 6.56 -8.63 -4.08
CA SER A 273 6.01 -8.97 -5.39
C SER A 273 6.22 -7.83 -6.40
N THR A 274 6.41 -8.16 -7.67
CA THR A 274 6.75 -7.18 -8.71
C THR A 274 5.56 -6.44 -9.33
N TRP A 275 4.62 -5.95 -8.52
CA TRP A 275 3.46 -5.20 -9.02
C TRP A 275 3.81 -3.83 -9.62
N GLY A 276 4.97 -3.24 -9.28
CA GLY A 276 5.32 -1.84 -9.62
C GLY A 276 5.50 -1.54 -11.10
N ASP A 277 5.64 -2.56 -11.96
CA ASP A 277 5.66 -2.43 -13.43
C ASP A 277 4.81 -3.51 -14.12
N HIS A 278 3.79 -4.03 -13.40
CA HIS A 278 2.94 -5.14 -13.83
C HIS A 278 2.55 -5.05 -15.31
N ASP A 279 2.78 -6.14 -16.01
CA ASP A 279 2.40 -6.36 -17.39
C ASP A 279 2.02 -7.85 -17.49
N PRO A 280 0.79 -8.20 -17.91
CA PRO A 280 0.37 -9.60 -17.99
C PRO A 280 1.28 -10.49 -18.85
N GLY A 281 1.99 -9.93 -19.84
CA GLY A 281 2.94 -10.68 -20.67
C GLY A 281 4.26 -10.99 -19.97
N ARG A 282 4.68 -10.16 -19.01
CA ARG A 282 5.84 -10.42 -18.13
C ARG A 282 5.47 -11.23 -16.89
N GLY A 283 4.23 -11.08 -16.44
CA GLY A 283 3.75 -11.65 -15.19
C GLY A 283 4.31 -10.97 -13.95
N VAL A 284 4.08 -11.61 -12.81
CA VAL A 284 4.56 -11.17 -11.49
C VAL A 284 5.49 -12.24 -10.93
N HIS A 285 6.53 -11.83 -10.22
CA HIS A 285 7.42 -12.75 -9.50
C HIS A 285 7.79 -12.18 -8.15
N VAL A 286 8.29 -13.06 -7.29
CA VAL A 286 8.86 -12.68 -5.99
C VAL A 286 10.31 -12.25 -6.18
N ARG A 287 10.67 -11.15 -5.51
CA ARG A 287 12.05 -10.70 -5.36
C ARG A 287 12.40 -10.54 -3.90
N ALA A 288 13.70 -10.54 -3.61
CA ALA A 288 14.19 -10.36 -2.27
C ALA A 288 15.49 -9.56 -2.21
N VAL A 289 15.77 -9.03 -1.02
CA VAL A 289 17.08 -8.53 -0.62
C VAL A 289 17.35 -8.93 0.83
N ARG A 290 18.61 -9.20 1.15
CA ARG A 290 19.08 -9.34 2.53
C ARG A 290 19.98 -8.15 2.86
N THR A 291 19.70 -7.47 3.95
CA THR A 291 20.39 -6.22 4.30
C THR A 291 20.52 -6.06 5.81
N THR A 292 21.54 -5.34 6.24
CA THR A 292 21.72 -4.90 7.63
C THR A 292 21.24 -3.47 7.86
N ALA A 293 20.73 -2.81 6.82
CA ALA A 293 20.08 -1.51 6.96
C ALA A 293 18.79 -1.67 7.78
N ASP A 294 18.49 -0.70 8.65
CA ASP A 294 17.19 -0.64 9.33
C ASP A 294 16.13 -0.17 8.33
N VAL A 295 15.57 -1.13 7.59
CA VAL A 295 14.51 -0.89 6.58
C VAL A 295 13.16 -0.58 7.23
N LEU A 296 13.05 -0.59 8.55
CA LEU A 296 11.77 -0.41 9.23
C LEU A 296 11.43 1.06 9.49
N LEU A 297 12.37 1.97 9.23
CA LEU A 297 12.22 3.40 9.47
C LEU A 297 12.76 4.22 8.30
N GLY A 298 12.03 5.25 7.89
CA GLY A 298 12.41 6.16 6.81
C GLY A 298 12.22 5.56 5.41
N THR A 299 12.77 6.25 4.40
CA THR A 299 12.58 5.91 2.99
C THR A 299 13.77 5.12 2.44
N HIS A 300 13.50 3.96 1.83
CA HIS A 300 14.52 3.06 1.28
C HIS A 300 14.24 2.69 -0.17
N VAL A 301 15.31 2.66 -0.99
CA VAL A 301 15.28 2.10 -2.35
C VAL A 301 16.21 0.91 -2.40
N LEU A 302 15.61 -0.29 -2.39
CA LEU A 302 16.29 -1.56 -2.19
C LEU A 302 16.61 -2.22 -3.52
N GLY A 303 17.87 -2.58 -3.76
CA GLY A 303 18.23 -3.44 -4.89
C GLY A 303 17.72 -4.86 -4.62
N THR A 304 16.73 -5.33 -5.39
CA THR A 304 16.14 -6.66 -5.17
C THR A 304 16.52 -7.62 -6.29
N GLU A 305 16.63 -8.90 -5.97
CA GLU A 305 16.93 -9.99 -6.91
C GLU A 305 15.75 -10.95 -7.01
N ARG A 306 15.55 -11.57 -8.18
CA ARG A 306 14.50 -12.57 -8.35
C ARG A 306 14.77 -13.78 -7.45
N VAL A 307 13.73 -14.26 -6.78
CA VAL A 307 13.79 -15.52 -6.02
C VAL A 307 13.48 -16.68 -6.95
N ASP A 308 14.32 -17.72 -6.92
CA ASP A 308 14.13 -18.95 -7.68
C ASP A 308 13.06 -19.83 -7.01
N LEU A 309 11.79 -19.42 -7.12
CA LEU A 309 10.66 -20.20 -6.66
C LEU A 309 10.45 -21.44 -7.55
N PRO A 310 10.02 -22.58 -6.98
CA PRO A 310 9.78 -23.81 -7.73
C PRO A 310 8.42 -23.78 -8.46
N THR A 311 8.24 -22.78 -9.32
CA THR A 311 7.04 -22.55 -10.13
C THR A 311 7.41 -21.91 -11.47
N GLU A 312 6.64 -22.22 -12.52
CA GLU A 312 6.83 -21.68 -13.88
C GLU A 312 5.83 -20.57 -14.22
N VAL A 313 4.83 -20.36 -13.36
CA VAL A 313 3.78 -19.36 -13.54
C VAL A 313 4.07 -18.10 -12.73
N SER A 314 3.24 -17.07 -12.85
CA SER A 314 3.40 -15.87 -12.03
C SER A 314 3.25 -16.18 -10.56
N ALA A 315 3.96 -15.45 -9.71
CA ALA A 315 3.92 -15.62 -8.27
C ALA A 315 4.02 -14.32 -7.48
N TRP A 316 3.24 -14.21 -6.40
CA TRP A 316 3.19 -13.04 -5.51
C TRP A 316 2.86 -13.41 -4.06
N ASP A 317 2.69 -12.39 -3.21
CA ASP A 317 2.41 -12.47 -1.78
C ASP A 317 3.33 -13.41 -1.00
N PRO A 318 4.66 -13.19 -1.06
CA PRO A 318 5.60 -14.02 -0.33
C PRO A 318 5.45 -13.83 1.18
N THR A 319 5.42 -14.94 1.92
CA THR A 319 5.55 -14.97 3.38
C THR A 319 6.55 -16.03 3.80
N LEU A 320 7.51 -15.68 4.66
CA LEU A 320 8.61 -16.55 5.09
C LEU A 320 8.50 -16.85 6.59
N ALA A 321 8.76 -18.11 6.96
CA ALA A 321 8.88 -18.52 8.36
C ALA A 321 9.85 -19.70 8.54
N ARG A 322 10.47 -19.80 9.72
CA ARG A 322 11.28 -20.97 10.11
C ARG A 322 10.46 -21.93 10.96
N VAL A 323 9.98 -23.01 10.34
CA VAL A 323 9.14 -24.04 10.97
C VAL A 323 9.97 -25.28 11.26
N GLY A 324 10.12 -25.63 12.54
CA GLY A 324 10.87 -26.82 12.95
C GLY A 324 12.33 -26.83 12.48
N GLY A 325 12.97 -25.64 12.43
CA GLY A 325 14.35 -25.48 11.96
C GLY A 325 14.51 -25.29 10.44
N ARG A 326 13.45 -25.55 9.66
CA ARG A 326 13.43 -25.48 8.19
C ARG A 326 12.71 -24.21 7.69
N TRP A 327 13.25 -23.58 6.66
CA TRP A 327 12.61 -22.42 6.04
C TRP A 327 11.44 -22.82 5.15
N HIS A 328 10.33 -22.11 5.29
CA HIS A 328 9.11 -22.28 4.51
C HIS A 328 8.72 -20.93 3.91
N LEU A 329 8.48 -20.91 2.61
CA LEU A 329 8.06 -19.73 1.85
C LEU A 329 6.68 -20.03 1.25
N GLY A 330 5.65 -19.41 1.82
CA GLY A 330 4.30 -19.36 1.25
C GLY A 330 4.23 -18.28 0.18
N PHE A 331 3.53 -18.54 -0.91
CA PHE A 331 3.34 -17.61 -2.02
C PHE A 331 2.05 -17.98 -2.75
N VAL A 332 1.66 -17.15 -3.71
CA VAL A 332 0.52 -17.38 -4.60
C VAL A 332 1.06 -17.75 -5.97
N GLU A 333 0.49 -18.76 -6.61
CA GLU A 333 0.71 -19.09 -8.02
C GLU A 333 -0.45 -18.53 -8.85
N CYS A 334 -0.16 -18.01 -10.03
CA CYS A 334 -1.14 -17.53 -10.99
C CYS A 334 -0.90 -18.12 -12.37
N PRO A 335 -1.57 -19.24 -12.68
CA PRO A 335 -1.50 -19.85 -14.01
C PRO A 335 -2.09 -19.00 -15.13
N SER A 336 -2.98 -18.03 -14.84
CA SER A 336 -3.68 -17.28 -15.88
C SER A 336 -4.00 -15.85 -15.46
N PHE A 337 -3.62 -14.88 -16.29
CA PHE A 337 -4.17 -13.51 -16.28
C PHE A 337 -5.34 -13.34 -17.27
N GLY A 338 -5.83 -14.45 -17.86
CA GLY A 338 -6.78 -14.45 -18.96
C GLY A 338 -8.21 -14.09 -18.57
N PRO A 339 -9.10 -13.86 -19.55
CA PRO A 339 -10.52 -13.67 -19.29
C PRO A 339 -11.19 -14.95 -18.75
N PRO A 340 -12.24 -14.83 -17.91
CA PRO A 340 -12.89 -13.58 -17.50
C PRO A 340 -12.19 -12.88 -16.31
N ARG A 341 -11.23 -13.53 -15.66
CA ARG A 341 -10.49 -13.00 -14.50
C ARG A 341 -9.18 -13.77 -14.30
N TYR A 342 -8.28 -13.20 -13.50
CA TYR A 342 -7.07 -13.90 -13.08
C TYR A 342 -7.43 -15.19 -12.35
N GLU A 343 -6.60 -16.23 -12.45
CA GLU A 343 -6.75 -17.47 -11.70
C GLU A 343 -5.53 -17.66 -10.82
N PHE A 344 -5.72 -17.76 -9.51
CA PHE A 344 -4.63 -17.85 -8.57
C PHE A 344 -4.96 -18.63 -7.30
N HIS A 345 -3.93 -19.26 -6.73
CA HIS A 345 -4.04 -20.16 -5.58
C HIS A 345 -2.79 -20.15 -4.70
N PRO A 346 -2.90 -20.51 -3.41
CA PRO A 346 -1.75 -20.58 -2.53
C PRO A 346 -0.85 -21.78 -2.87
N ALA A 347 0.44 -21.57 -2.71
CA ALA A 347 1.51 -22.55 -2.89
C ALA A 347 2.56 -22.41 -1.79
N LEU A 348 3.35 -23.46 -1.63
CA LEU A 348 4.34 -23.57 -0.56
C LEU A 348 5.63 -24.19 -1.09
N ALA A 349 6.75 -23.56 -0.75
CA ALA A 349 8.08 -24.09 -0.94
C ALA A 349 8.82 -24.14 0.40
N ALA A 350 9.85 -24.98 0.49
CA ALA A 350 10.69 -25.08 1.67
C ALA A 350 12.13 -25.45 1.32
N THR A 351 13.07 -25.01 2.15
CA THR A 351 14.50 -25.30 2.03
C THR A 351 15.13 -25.60 3.38
N ASP A 352 16.11 -26.50 3.37
CA ASP A 352 16.98 -26.80 4.52
C ASP A 352 18.28 -25.97 4.48
N ASP A 353 18.48 -25.16 3.44
CA ASP A 353 19.64 -24.26 3.33
C ASP A 353 19.58 -23.19 4.45
N PRO A 354 20.72 -22.82 5.06
CA PRO A 354 20.76 -21.70 6.00
C PRO A 354 20.25 -20.38 5.41
N ASP A 355 20.47 -20.16 4.10
CA ASP A 355 19.88 -19.05 3.36
C ASP A 355 18.43 -19.38 2.96
N PRO A 356 17.42 -18.64 3.46
CA PRO A 356 16.00 -18.92 3.17
C PRO A 356 15.63 -18.82 1.69
N LEU A 357 16.48 -18.20 0.86
CA LEU A 357 16.22 -17.95 -0.55
C LEU A 357 16.85 -18.99 -1.49
N ARG A 358 17.63 -19.95 -0.97
CA ARG A 358 18.36 -20.93 -1.77
C ARG A 358 17.76 -22.32 -1.67
N GLY A 359 17.81 -23.08 -2.76
CA GLY A 359 17.43 -24.49 -2.76
C GLY A 359 15.96 -24.76 -2.42
N LEU A 360 15.08 -23.79 -2.67
CA LEU A 360 13.65 -23.91 -2.44
C LEU A 360 13.07 -25.05 -3.27
N ARG A 361 12.38 -25.98 -2.60
CA ARG A 361 11.68 -27.11 -3.23
C ARG A 361 10.21 -27.03 -2.94
N ARG A 362 9.37 -27.36 -3.92
CA ARG A 362 7.93 -27.35 -3.78
C ARG A 362 7.48 -28.33 -2.70
N VAL A 363 6.60 -27.86 -1.82
CA VAL A 363 5.89 -28.66 -0.82
C VAL A 363 4.50 -29.00 -1.33
N GLY A 364 3.78 -28.01 -1.87
CA GLY A 364 2.43 -28.19 -2.42
C GLY A 364 1.89 -26.94 -3.09
N GLY A 365 0.70 -27.07 -3.69
CA GLY A 365 -0.16 -25.98 -4.17
C GLY A 365 -1.63 -26.40 -4.03
N ASP A 366 -2.55 -25.44 -3.96
CA ASP A 366 -4.00 -25.68 -3.89
C ASP A 366 -4.75 -25.25 -5.17
N PRO A 367 -4.52 -25.92 -6.31
CA PRO A 367 -5.16 -25.55 -7.59
C PRO A 367 -6.67 -25.80 -7.61
N GLY A 368 -7.25 -26.32 -6.51
CA GLY A 368 -8.71 -26.42 -6.35
C GLY A 368 -9.38 -25.07 -6.10
N ARG A 369 -8.60 -24.03 -5.80
CA ARG A 369 -9.05 -22.64 -5.64
C ARG A 369 -8.55 -21.80 -6.81
N SER A 370 -9.29 -20.75 -7.16
CA SER A 370 -8.95 -19.90 -8.31
C SER A 370 -8.98 -18.40 -8.01
N GLN A 371 -9.34 -17.99 -6.79
CA GLN A 371 -9.29 -16.62 -6.29
C GLN A 371 -8.73 -16.58 -4.85
N THR A 372 -7.64 -17.31 -4.59
CA THR A 372 -7.09 -17.42 -3.23
C THR A 372 -5.67 -16.89 -3.12
N GLU A 373 -5.49 -15.80 -2.37
CA GLU A 373 -4.21 -15.10 -2.20
C GLU A 373 -3.97 -14.65 -0.75
N GLY A 374 -2.98 -13.79 -0.53
CA GLY A 374 -2.67 -13.24 0.80
C GLY A 374 -2.11 -14.28 1.76
N THR A 375 -1.14 -15.07 1.31
CA THR A 375 -0.57 -16.13 2.16
C THR A 375 0.13 -15.55 3.39
N VAL A 376 -0.21 -16.04 4.58
CA VAL A 376 0.34 -15.57 5.86
C VAL A 376 0.80 -16.77 6.69
N TRP A 377 2.07 -16.80 7.07
CA TRP A 377 2.55 -17.73 8.10
C TRP A 377 2.22 -17.21 9.50
N GLN A 378 1.60 -18.04 10.32
CA GLN A 378 1.39 -17.73 11.74
C GLN A 378 1.54 -18.96 12.63
N ARG A 379 2.21 -18.75 13.76
CA ARG A 379 2.34 -19.71 14.84
C ARG A 379 1.19 -19.56 15.84
N PHE A 380 0.52 -20.66 16.19
CA PHE A 380 -0.51 -20.74 17.23
C PHE A 380 -0.11 -21.79 18.28
N GLY A 381 0.34 -21.33 19.45
CA GLY A 381 0.99 -22.23 20.42
C GLY A 381 2.22 -22.87 19.81
N ASP A 382 2.25 -24.20 19.72
CA ASP A 382 3.35 -24.95 19.09
C ASP A 382 3.07 -25.34 17.64
N GLY A 383 1.88 -25.04 17.13
CA GLY A 383 1.49 -25.33 15.75
C GLY A 383 1.81 -24.18 14.80
N TRP A 384 2.16 -24.52 13.56
CA TRP A 384 2.38 -23.58 12.46
C TRP A 384 1.33 -23.79 11.39
N TYR A 385 0.80 -22.68 10.89
CA TYR A 385 -0.27 -22.67 9.90
C TYR A 385 -0.01 -21.61 8.85
N LEU A 386 -0.35 -21.95 7.60
CA LEU A 386 -0.43 -20.99 6.51
C LEU A 386 -1.90 -20.60 6.35
N LEU A 387 -2.20 -19.31 6.41
CA LEU A 387 -3.53 -18.77 6.14
C LEU A 387 -3.55 -18.17 4.74
N ALA A 388 -4.72 -18.14 4.11
CA ALA A 388 -4.96 -17.41 2.87
C ALA A 388 -6.39 -16.86 2.85
N SER A 389 -6.73 -16.06 1.84
CA SER A 389 -8.05 -15.46 1.64
C SER A 389 -8.65 -15.93 0.33
N ASP A 390 -9.79 -16.59 0.39
CA ASP A 390 -10.53 -17.05 -0.79
C ASP A 390 -11.65 -16.05 -1.14
N GLY A 391 -11.46 -15.33 -2.24
CA GLY A 391 -12.40 -14.33 -2.77
C GLY A 391 -13.71 -14.91 -3.29
N ASP A 392 -13.68 -16.12 -3.85
CA ASP A 392 -14.87 -16.78 -4.40
C ASP A 392 -15.75 -17.32 -3.27
N ALA A 393 -15.15 -18.03 -2.31
CA ALA A 393 -15.86 -18.59 -1.17
C ALA A 393 -16.16 -17.53 -0.08
N ARG A 394 -15.45 -16.39 -0.10
CA ARG A 394 -15.47 -15.36 0.94
C ARG A 394 -15.12 -15.92 2.31
N THR A 395 -14.05 -16.72 2.37
CA THR A 395 -13.57 -17.40 3.58
C THR A 395 -12.05 -17.35 3.68
N TYR A 396 -11.52 -17.72 4.83
CA TYR A 396 -10.08 -17.77 5.07
C TYR A 396 -9.63 -19.21 5.34
N PRO A 397 -9.19 -19.96 4.31
CA PRO A 397 -8.66 -21.30 4.52
C PRO A 397 -7.39 -21.30 5.36
N VAL A 398 -7.25 -22.33 6.20
CA VAL A 398 -6.11 -22.56 7.08
C VAL A 398 -5.47 -23.89 6.70
N TYR A 399 -4.19 -23.85 6.36
CA TYR A 399 -3.40 -25.00 5.96
C TYR A 399 -2.34 -25.34 7.02
N ASP A 400 -1.92 -26.60 7.06
CA ASP A 400 -0.72 -27.01 7.79
C ASP A 400 0.56 -26.79 6.96
N ALA A 401 1.72 -27.15 7.53
CA ALA A 401 3.01 -26.99 6.86
C ALA A 401 3.29 -27.96 5.70
N GLN A 402 2.31 -28.78 5.33
CA GLN A 402 2.32 -29.58 4.10
C GLN A 402 1.28 -29.07 3.09
N LEU A 403 0.74 -27.86 3.31
CA LEU A 403 -0.32 -27.25 2.54
C LEU A 403 -1.61 -28.10 2.49
N ARG A 404 -1.90 -28.86 3.55
CA ARG A 404 -3.18 -29.58 3.66
C ARG A 404 -4.16 -28.69 4.41
N GLU A 405 -5.33 -28.47 3.83
CA GLU A 405 -6.39 -27.70 4.48
C GLU A 405 -6.82 -28.38 5.79
N ARG A 406 -6.91 -27.58 6.86
CA ARG A 406 -7.31 -27.99 8.20
C ARG A 406 -8.69 -27.48 8.58
N GLY A 407 -9.15 -26.41 7.93
CA GLY A 407 -10.44 -25.77 8.16
C GLY A 407 -10.40 -24.29 7.79
N LEU A 408 -11.33 -23.52 8.34
CA LEU A 408 -11.53 -22.11 8.04
C LEU A 408 -11.39 -21.24 9.30
N LEU A 409 -10.71 -20.11 9.19
CA LEU A 409 -10.69 -19.07 10.23
C LEU A 409 -12.08 -18.42 10.34
N GLN A 410 -12.60 -18.30 11.56
CA GLN A 410 -13.92 -17.68 11.79
C GLN A 410 -13.78 -16.17 11.98
N ALA A 411 -13.68 -15.43 10.89
CA ALA A 411 -13.61 -13.97 10.90
C ALA A 411 -14.56 -13.36 9.85
N PRO A 412 -15.11 -12.14 10.09
CA PRO A 412 -15.81 -11.39 9.06
C PRO A 412 -14.99 -11.25 7.77
N TYR A 413 -15.67 -11.31 6.62
CA TYR A 413 -15.05 -11.22 5.30
C TYR A 413 -15.49 -9.95 4.57
N GLY A 414 -14.56 -9.03 4.36
CA GLY A 414 -14.75 -7.75 3.67
C GLY A 414 -14.81 -7.89 2.15
N THR A 415 -14.36 -6.87 1.43
CA THR A 415 -14.31 -6.86 -0.05
C THR A 415 -12.86 -6.94 -0.57
N ASN A 416 -12.68 -7.29 -1.85
CA ASN A 416 -11.38 -7.29 -2.56
C ASN A 416 -10.28 -8.20 -1.95
N ILE A 417 -10.65 -9.41 -1.51
CA ILE A 417 -9.74 -10.46 -1.03
C ILE A 417 -8.86 -10.03 0.17
N PRO A 418 -9.47 -9.73 1.33
CA PRO A 418 -8.77 -9.28 2.54
C PRO A 418 -7.69 -10.27 3.03
N HIS A 419 -6.44 -9.85 3.22
CA HIS A 419 -5.38 -10.74 3.74
C HIS A 419 -5.58 -11.01 5.25
N PRO A 420 -5.57 -12.27 5.72
CA PRO A 420 -5.88 -12.62 7.11
C PRO A 420 -4.64 -12.60 8.01
N MET A 421 -4.03 -11.42 8.24
CA MET A 421 -2.88 -11.31 9.13
C MET A 421 -3.29 -11.50 10.59
N VAL A 422 -3.18 -12.74 11.09
CA VAL A 422 -3.55 -13.09 12.46
C VAL A 422 -2.36 -12.92 13.40
N VAL A 423 -2.50 -12.15 14.47
CA VAL A 423 -1.37 -11.79 15.35
C VAL A 423 -1.79 -11.79 16.83
N PRO A 424 -0.93 -12.26 17.77
CA PRO A 424 -1.14 -12.00 19.19
C PRO A 424 -0.90 -10.52 19.50
N ALA A 425 -1.91 -9.83 20.03
CA ALA A 425 -1.86 -8.39 20.32
C ALA A 425 -2.75 -8.05 21.54
N ALA A 426 -2.23 -7.21 22.44
CA ALA A 426 -2.94 -6.76 23.65
C ALA A 426 -3.61 -7.89 24.47
N GLY A 427 -2.91 -9.02 24.62
CA GLY A 427 -3.41 -10.17 25.37
C GLY A 427 -4.55 -10.96 24.69
N ALA A 428 -4.83 -10.66 23.41
CA ALA A 428 -5.82 -11.35 22.58
C ALA A 428 -5.22 -11.74 21.23
N TRP A 429 -6.03 -12.38 20.39
CA TRP A 429 -5.71 -12.59 18.97
C TRP A 429 -6.41 -11.54 18.14
N TRP A 430 -5.69 -10.92 17.23
CA TRP A 430 -6.22 -9.98 16.25
C TRP A 430 -6.15 -10.57 14.85
N VAL A 431 -7.09 -10.17 13.99
CA VAL A 431 -6.91 -10.19 12.54
C VAL A 431 -6.72 -8.74 12.12
N VAL A 432 -5.58 -8.43 11.52
CA VAL A 432 -5.34 -7.18 10.83
C VAL A 432 -5.57 -7.46 9.35
N THR A 433 -6.48 -6.72 8.73
CA THR A 433 -6.84 -6.92 7.34
C THR A 433 -7.28 -5.60 6.71
N PHE A 434 -7.81 -5.65 5.49
CA PHE A 434 -8.33 -4.46 4.84
C PHE A 434 -9.75 -4.68 4.30
N ASP A 435 -10.41 -3.59 3.94
CA ASP A 435 -11.61 -3.62 3.14
C ASP A 435 -11.42 -2.88 1.82
N GLY A 436 -11.82 -3.54 0.74
CA GLY A 436 -11.69 -3.11 -0.64
C GLY A 436 -12.67 -2.05 -1.15
N THR A 437 -13.36 -1.30 -0.29
CA THR A 437 -14.29 -0.27 -0.76
C THR A 437 -13.52 0.85 -1.50
N PRO A 438 -13.82 1.13 -2.79
CA PRO A 438 -13.08 2.11 -3.60
C PRO A 438 -13.39 3.55 -3.20
N TRP A 439 -12.56 4.48 -3.67
CA TRP A 439 -12.80 5.93 -3.60
C TRP A 439 -12.41 6.60 -4.92
N GLY A 440 -13.31 7.41 -5.49
CA GLY A 440 -13.05 8.16 -6.73
C GLY A 440 -12.86 7.28 -7.97
N ASP A 441 -13.53 6.13 -8.01
CA ASP A 441 -13.45 5.12 -9.07
C ASP A 441 -14.00 5.62 -10.42
N ASP A 442 -14.87 6.63 -10.40
CA ASP A 442 -15.38 7.32 -11.58
C ASP A 442 -14.27 8.00 -12.40
N VAL A 443 -13.20 8.47 -11.76
CA VAL A 443 -12.04 9.11 -12.42
C VAL A 443 -10.81 8.21 -12.39
N LEU A 444 -10.57 7.53 -11.26
CA LEU A 444 -9.32 6.80 -11.01
C LEU A 444 -9.38 5.33 -11.40
N GLY A 445 -10.58 4.80 -11.64
CA GLY A 445 -10.79 3.38 -11.88
C GLY A 445 -10.49 2.53 -10.65
N TYR A 446 -9.95 1.32 -10.86
CA TYR A 446 -9.62 0.38 -9.80
C TYR A 446 -8.27 0.69 -9.14
N GLY A 447 -8.22 0.60 -7.80
CA GLY A 447 -6.96 0.51 -7.03
C GLY A 447 -6.82 1.49 -5.86
N THR A 448 -7.79 2.37 -5.65
CA THR A 448 -7.83 3.40 -4.59
C THR A 448 -8.49 2.95 -3.28
N HIS A 449 -8.75 1.66 -3.14
CA HIS A 449 -9.42 1.08 -1.98
C HIS A 449 -8.43 0.77 -0.84
N GLY A 450 -8.98 0.54 0.36
CA GLY A 450 -8.20 0.06 1.50
C GLY A 450 -8.53 0.77 2.80
N ASP A 451 -9.58 0.34 3.49
CA ASP A 451 -9.74 0.65 4.91
C ASP A 451 -8.95 -0.38 5.73
N LEU A 452 -8.11 0.04 6.66
CA LEU A 452 -7.57 -0.83 7.69
C LEU A 452 -8.72 -1.35 8.54
N VAL A 453 -8.80 -2.67 8.72
CA VAL A 453 -9.76 -3.34 9.59
C VAL A 453 -9.01 -4.15 10.63
N VAL A 454 -9.32 -3.92 11.90
CA VAL A 454 -8.83 -4.74 13.00
C VAL A 454 -10.00 -5.50 13.61
N MET A 455 -9.85 -6.81 13.70
CA MET A 455 -10.81 -7.70 14.33
C MET A 455 -10.15 -8.37 15.54
N ARG A 456 -10.90 -8.56 16.62
CA ARG A 456 -10.41 -9.19 17.84
C ARG A 456 -11.14 -10.50 18.11
N ALA A 457 -10.41 -11.53 18.53
CA ALA A 457 -11.00 -12.79 18.96
C ALA A 457 -11.79 -12.61 20.26
N ASP A 458 -12.94 -13.27 20.36
CA ASP A 458 -13.66 -13.38 21.63
C ASP A 458 -12.80 -14.08 22.69
N PRO A 459 -12.82 -13.62 23.96
CA PRO A 459 -12.15 -14.34 25.02
C PRO A 459 -12.73 -15.76 25.14
N PRO A 460 -11.89 -16.79 25.34
CA PRO A 460 -12.38 -18.15 25.50
C PRO A 460 -13.39 -18.21 26.66
N GLY A 461 -14.63 -18.62 26.36
CA GLY A 461 -15.69 -18.82 27.36
C GLY A 461 -16.87 -17.86 27.30
N ARG A 462 -16.88 -16.83 26.43
CA ARG A 462 -18.13 -16.10 26.14
C ARG A 462 -18.93 -16.85 25.07
N PRO A 463 -20.15 -17.32 25.36
CA PRO A 463 -21.00 -17.87 24.30
C PRO A 463 -21.31 -16.77 23.29
N SER A 464 -21.13 -17.08 22.02
CA SER A 464 -21.39 -16.16 20.90
C SER A 464 -22.77 -15.52 21.04
N LEU A 465 -22.95 -14.30 20.53
CA LEU A 465 -24.25 -13.61 20.52
C LEU A 465 -25.37 -14.48 19.88
N ARG A 466 -25.02 -15.37 18.94
CA ARG A 466 -25.94 -16.38 18.38
C ARG A 466 -26.38 -17.44 19.40
N ALA A 467 -25.49 -17.88 20.28
CA ALA A 467 -25.83 -18.81 21.36
C ALA A 467 -26.74 -18.15 22.42
N ARG A 468 -26.60 -16.83 22.66
CA ARG A 468 -27.51 -16.08 23.54
C ARG A 468 -28.93 -15.97 22.95
N ALA A 469 -29.06 -15.71 21.65
CA ALA A 469 -30.36 -15.68 20.97
C ALA A 469 -31.08 -17.05 20.99
N GLY A 470 -30.33 -18.14 20.85
CA GLY A 470 -30.86 -19.51 20.96
C GLY A 470 -31.28 -19.89 22.40
N ALA A 471 -30.54 -19.44 23.41
CA ALA A 471 -30.85 -19.69 24.82
C ALA A 471 -32.10 -18.93 25.30
N VAL A 472 -32.32 -17.70 24.81
CA VAL A 472 -33.52 -16.92 25.10
C VAL A 472 -34.77 -17.55 24.46
N ARG A 473 -34.67 -18.06 23.22
CA ARG A 473 -35.78 -18.80 22.59
C ARG A 473 -36.13 -20.12 23.29
N ARG A 474 -35.16 -20.86 23.82
CA ARG A 474 -35.42 -22.11 24.57
C ARG A 474 -36.01 -21.89 25.97
N ARG A 475 -35.83 -20.70 26.57
CA ARG A 475 -36.51 -20.35 27.84
C ARG A 475 -37.98 -19.98 27.63
N LEU A 476 -38.35 -19.46 26.47
CA LEU A 476 -39.74 -19.09 26.16
C LEU A 476 -40.62 -20.28 25.74
N THR A 477 -40.03 -21.41 25.32
CA THR A 477 -40.79 -22.61 24.90
C THR A 477 -40.91 -23.69 25.98
N ARG A 478 -40.31 -23.50 27.16
CA ARG A 478 -40.44 -24.42 28.32
C ARG A 478 -41.32 -23.87 29.45
N GLY A 479 -41.98 -22.75 29.22
CA GLY A 479 -42.89 -22.09 30.18
C GLY A 479 -44.29 -21.87 29.63
N ALA A 480 -44.78 -22.75 28.75
CA ALA A 480 -46.16 -22.79 28.27
C ALA A 480 -46.73 -24.19 28.49
#